data_AF-M0FN78-F1
#
_entry.id   AF-M0FN78-F1
#
_cell.length_a   1.000
_cell.length_b   1.000
_cell.length_c   1.000
_cell.angle_alpha   90.00
_cell.angle_beta   90.00
_cell.angle_gamma   90.00
#
_symmetry.space_group_name_H-M   'P 1'
#
loop_
_entity.id
_entity.type
_entity.pdbx_description
1 polymer ?
#
loop_
_entity_poly.entity_id
_entity_poly.type
_entity_poly.pdbx_seq_one_letter_code
_entity_poly.pdbx_strand_id
1 'polypeptide(L)'
;MVLLTATASVPALSGCLDADFGDDGAAATVLKLDEASVTGVSNAFATSVDMVGHAGRAAVRTAIDGGEGTVEGYYGPDVSAPYVVTDGPAFHRIETETLRSVAATGYEYAVEVDAVDSFRSGPPSNVPFADLPECDRDAVRDALGNAGLVHAPHYPPFDVTFAYASAETRERSRFVPANDGQRVEWDGELLRFGFEEERSVEVRTVAVRAEHVASSPDEFRRAVGEEHGRSFDDPGPERRAILDAAIDSEYRESPPHSDAFAAVLDAISTDGEAVPLVRYDGDWYFTHLSGWD
;
A
#
# COMPACT_ATOMS: atom_id res chain seq x y z
N MET A 1 -31.92 46.52 73.80
CA MET A 1 -32.56 45.58 74.75
C MET A 1 -31.92 44.22 74.55
N VAL A 2 -31.40 43.66 75.63
CA VAL A 2 -30.61 42.42 75.81
C VAL A 2 -31.40 41.20 75.29
N LEU A 3 -30.85 40.16 74.63
CA LEU A 3 -30.03 39.01 75.11
C LEU A 3 -29.40 38.28 73.89
N LEU A 4 -28.10 37.95 73.87
CA LEU A 4 -27.44 36.72 74.39
C LEU A 4 -27.91 35.44 73.66
N THR A 5 -27.06 34.65 72.98
CA THR A 5 -26.00 33.73 73.49
C THR A 5 -25.18 33.21 72.27
N ALA A 6 -23.83 33.29 72.14
CA ALA A 6 -22.73 32.53 72.80
C ALA A 6 -23.04 31.02 72.87
N THR A 7 -22.29 30.01 72.43
CA THR A 7 -20.87 29.68 72.10
C THR A 7 -20.93 28.42 71.20
N ALA A 8 -19.94 27.98 70.42
CA ALA A 8 -18.65 27.39 70.79
C ALA A 8 -17.96 26.92 69.47
N SER A 9 -16.71 27.31 69.19
CA SER A 9 -15.47 26.49 69.36
C SER A 9 -15.32 25.40 68.28
N VAL A 10 -14.23 25.19 67.53
CA VAL A 10 -12.78 25.08 67.82
C VAL A 10 -12.02 25.13 66.46
N PRO A 11 -10.74 25.55 66.39
CA PRO A 11 -10.05 25.88 65.14
C PRO A 11 -9.45 24.66 64.43
N ALA A 12 -9.19 24.79 63.13
CA ALA A 12 -8.30 23.90 62.41
C ALA A 12 -7.35 24.73 61.51
N LEU A 13 -6.07 24.46 61.72
CA LEU A 13 -4.92 24.85 60.93
C LEU A 13 -5.13 24.47 59.45
N SER A 14 -4.73 25.36 58.53
CA SER A 14 -3.66 25.05 57.58
C SER A 14 -3.42 26.25 56.66
N GLY A 15 -2.22 26.80 56.73
CA GLY A 15 -1.70 27.71 55.73
C GLY A 15 -0.77 26.96 54.78
N CYS A 16 -0.74 27.48 53.55
CA CYS A 16 0.30 27.34 52.52
C CYS A 16 0.19 26.18 51.52
N LEU A 17 -0.35 26.55 50.35
CA LEU A 17 0.30 26.57 49.03
C LEU A 17 0.88 25.27 48.44
N ASP A 18 0.20 24.86 47.37
CA ASP A 18 0.67 24.28 46.11
C ASP A 18 1.66 23.11 46.11
N ALA A 19 1.14 21.96 45.66
CA ALA A 19 1.85 21.08 44.74
C ALA A 19 0.86 20.63 43.65
N ASP A 20 0.88 21.40 42.57
CA ASP A 20 0.56 21.02 41.20
C ASP A 20 1.05 19.59 40.91
N PHE A 21 0.13 18.63 40.82
CA PHE A 21 0.40 17.37 40.14
C PHE A 21 -0.05 17.58 38.71
N GLY A 22 0.93 17.94 37.87
CA GLY A 22 0.77 18.08 36.44
C GLY A 22 0.05 16.86 35.86
N ASP A 23 -1.11 17.13 35.29
CA ASP A 23 -1.71 16.32 34.25
C ASP A 23 -0.89 16.52 32.97
N ASP A 24 0.37 16.05 32.97
CA ASP A 24 1.06 15.72 31.73
C ASP A 24 0.51 14.36 31.33
N GLY A 25 -0.70 14.38 30.76
CA GLY A 25 -1.40 13.20 30.26
C GLY A 25 -0.63 12.60 29.08
N ALA A 26 0.44 11.85 29.37
CA ALA A 26 1.09 11.01 28.40
C ALA A 26 0.01 10.12 27.78
N ALA A 27 -0.15 10.24 26.45
CA ALA A 27 -1.15 9.47 25.72
C ALA A 27 -0.98 8.00 26.06
N ALA A 28 -2.09 7.31 26.34
CA ALA A 28 -2.02 5.91 26.68
C ALA A 28 -1.57 5.10 25.46
N THR A 29 -0.67 4.14 25.68
CA THR A 29 -0.30 3.15 24.66
C THR A 29 -1.44 2.14 24.58
N VAL A 30 -1.94 1.91 23.37
CA VAL A 30 -3.06 0.98 23.09
C VAL A 30 -2.57 -0.15 22.20
N LEU A 31 -2.73 -1.38 22.68
CA LEU A 31 -2.48 -2.62 21.96
C LEU A 31 -3.81 -3.31 21.63
N LYS A 32 -4.00 -3.67 20.37
CA LYS A 32 -5.14 -4.48 19.91
C LYS A 32 -4.64 -5.61 19.01
N LEU A 33 -5.23 -6.79 19.20
CA LEU A 33 -4.89 -8.00 18.47
C LEU A 33 -6.14 -8.52 17.76
N ASP A 34 -6.19 -8.38 16.44
CA ASP A 34 -7.30 -8.88 15.62
C ASP A 34 -6.94 -10.23 15.01
N GLU A 35 -7.89 -11.17 14.93
CA GLU A 35 -7.62 -12.49 14.34
C GLU A 35 -7.05 -12.36 12.92
N ALA A 36 -5.89 -12.97 12.68
CA ALA A 36 -5.28 -13.05 11.36
C ALA A 36 -5.94 -14.17 10.55
N SER A 37 -7.16 -13.90 10.08
CA SER A 37 -7.88 -14.81 9.18
C SER A 37 -7.08 -15.05 7.90
N VAL A 38 -7.29 -16.21 7.27
CA VAL A 38 -6.65 -16.58 6.00
C VAL A 38 -6.82 -15.48 4.94
N THR A 39 -8.05 -15.00 4.75
CA THR A 39 -8.36 -13.91 3.81
C THR A 39 -7.70 -12.60 4.22
N GLY A 40 -7.68 -12.28 5.52
CA GLY A 40 -7.03 -11.07 6.02
C GLY A 40 -5.54 -11.04 5.69
N VAL A 41 -4.83 -12.15 5.92
CA VAL A 41 -3.40 -12.28 5.60
C VAL A 41 -3.15 -12.24 4.09
N SER A 42 -3.96 -12.93 3.28
CA SER A 42 -3.84 -12.82 1.83
C SER A 42 -4.04 -11.38 1.32
N ASN A 43 -5.02 -10.65 1.84
CA ASN A 43 -5.28 -9.27 1.42
C ASN A 43 -4.19 -8.30 1.89
N ALA A 44 -3.59 -8.54 3.05
CA ALA A 44 -2.55 -7.67 3.62
C ALA A 44 -1.18 -7.88 2.96
N PHE A 45 -0.88 -9.12 2.54
CA PHE A 45 0.48 -9.50 2.11
C PHE A 45 0.58 -10.00 0.66
N ALA A 46 -0.53 -10.14 -0.07
CA ALA A 46 -0.48 -10.63 -1.45
C ALA A 46 -1.30 -9.79 -2.44
N THR A 47 -0.71 -9.61 -3.63
CA THR A 47 -1.28 -9.12 -4.88
C THR A 47 -1.90 -10.18 -5.78
N SER A 48 -3.17 -10.14 -6.17
CA SER A 48 -3.60 -10.92 -7.36
C SER A 48 -2.78 -10.52 -8.60
N VAL A 49 -2.34 -11.49 -9.39
CA VAL A 49 -1.64 -11.25 -10.66
C VAL A 49 -2.45 -10.37 -11.62
N ASP A 50 -3.78 -10.41 -11.52
CA ASP A 50 -4.68 -9.57 -12.33
C ASP A 50 -4.70 -8.10 -11.91
N MET A 51 -4.20 -7.80 -10.70
CA MET A 51 -4.04 -6.46 -10.17
C MET A 51 -2.60 -5.94 -10.35
N VAL A 52 -1.66 -6.77 -10.79
CA VAL A 52 -0.33 -6.30 -11.23
C VAL A 52 -0.49 -5.38 -12.44
N GLY A 53 0.24 -4.26 -12.44
CA GLY A 53 0.23 -3.28 -13.53
C GLY A 53 0.50 -3.93 -14.90
N HIS A 54 -0.15 -3.42 -15.95
CA HIS A 54 -0.09 -3.97 -17.30
C HIS A 54 1.35 -4.27 -17.76
N ALA A 55 2.27 -3.32 -17.54
CA ALA A 55 3.67 -3.41 -17.94
C ALA A 55 4.37 -4.69 -17.43
N GLY A 56 4.12 -5.06 -16.17
CA GLY A 56 4.78 -6.21 -15.53
C GLY A 56 4.01 -7.52 -15.61
N ARG A 57 2.69 -7.47 -15.84
CA ARG A 57 1.78 -8.62 -15.64
C ARG A 57 2.16 -9.84 -16.47
N ALA A 58 2.48 -9.66 -17.75
CA ALA A 58 2.83 -10.77 -18.64
C ALA A 58 4.17 -11.42 -18.23
N ALA A 59 5.15 -10.61 -17.82
CA ALA A 59 6.44 -11.08 -17.33
C ALA A 59 6.30 -11.84 -16.00
N VAL A 60 5.45 -11.36 -15.09
CA VAL A 60 5.14 -12.04 -13.82
C VAL A 60 4.49 -13.40 -14.07
N ARG A 61 3.47 -13.50 -14.94
CA ARG A 61 2.86 -14.80 -15.30
C ARG A 61 3.87 -15.76 -15.90
N THR A 62 4.71 -15.27 -16.82
CA THR A 62 5.78 -16.07 -17.41
C THR A 62 6.74 -16.61 -16.35
N ALA A 63 7.10 -15.78 -15.36
CA ALA A 63 7.96 -16.19 -14.27
C ALA A 63 7.31 -17.23 -13.35
N ILE A 64 6.01 -17.06 -13.03
CA ILE A 64 5.21 -18.01 -12.25
C ILE A 64 5.13 -19.38 -12.95
N ASP A 65 4.99 -19.40 -14.27
CA ASP A 65 4.97 -20.61 -15.09
C ASP A 65 6.36 -21.29 -15.23
N GLY A 66 7.39 -20.74 -14.59
CA GLY A 66 8.76 -21.26 -14.59
C GLY A 66 9.62 -20.80 -15.79
N GLY A 67 9.15 -19.83 -16.56
CA GLY A 67 9.90 -19.18 -17.63
C GLY A 67 10.76 -18.01 -17.13
N GLU A 68 11.59 -17.46 -18.03
CA GLU A 68 12.30 -16.20 -17.78
C GLU A 68 11.40 -15.03 -18.18
N GLY A 69 10.79 -14.36 -17.20
CA GLY A 69 10.01 -13.16 -17.43
C GLY A 69 10.93 -11.98 -17.75
N THR A 70 10.64 -11.23 -18.83
CA THR A 70 11.36 -9.98 -19.14
C THR A 70 10.36 -8.93 -19.61
N VAL A 71 10.56 -7.69 -19.18
CA VAL A 71 9.83 -6.52 -19.66
C VAL A 71 10.83 -5.44 -20.11
N GLU A 72 10.52 -4.77 -21.22
CA GLU A 72 11.24 -3.59 -21.68
C GLU A 72 10.26 -2.41 -21.73
N GLY A 73 10.54 -1.33 -21.01
CA GLY A 73 9.65 -0.17 -20.99
C GLY A 73 10.08 0.90 -20.00
N TYR A 74 9.43 2.07 -20.09
CA TYR A 74 9.64 3.18 -19.16
C TYR A 74 9.00 2.92 -17.80
N TYR A 75 7.76 2.42 -17.80
CA TYR A 75 7.03 2.12 -16.57
C TYR A 75 7.59 0.91 -15.82
N GLY A 76 8.37 0.06 -16.49
CA GLY A 76 8.95 -1.16 -15.92
C GLY A 76 7.88 -2.11 -15.37
N PRO A 77 8.26 -3.27 -14.81
CA PRO A 77 7.32 -4.02 -13.99
C PRO A 77 7.18 -3.22 -12.69
N ASP A 78 6.02 -2.61 -12.46
CA ASP A 78 5.67 -1.99 -11.17
C ASP A 78 5.41 -3.09 -10.12
N VAL A 79 6.48 -3.82 -9.79
CA VAL A 79 6.49 -4.93 -8.85
C VAL A 79 7.62 -4.66 -7.87
N SER A 80 7.26 -4.17 -6.69
CA SER A 80 8.21 -3.97 -5.60
C SER A 80 8.76 -5.34 -5.15
N ALA A 81 10.06 -5.48 -4.90
CA ALA A 81 10.57 -6.64 -4.19
C ALA A 81 10.49 -6.39 -2.67
N PRO A 82 10.07 -7.35 -1.82
CA PRO A 82 9.57 -8.69 -2.13
C PRO A 82 8.02 -8.73 -2.10
N TYR A 83 7.36 -8.41 -3.20
CA TYR A 83 5.91 -8.56 -3.29
C TYR A 83 5.53 -10.02 -3.49
N VAL A 84 4.49 -10.49 -2.79
CA VAL A 84 3.90 -11.80 -3.06
C VAL A 84 2.74 -11.63 -4.03
N VAL A 85 2.80 -12.34 -5.15
CA VAL A 85 1.72 -12.42 -6.13
C VAL A 85 0.98 -13.74 -5.96
N THR A 86 -0.35 -13.69 -6.07
CA THR A 86 -1.20 -14.87 -6.15
C THR A 86 -1.71 -15.09 -7.56
N ASP A 87 -1.62 -16.34 -8.01
CA ASP A 87 -2.22 -16.84 -9.24
C ASP A 87 -3.02 -18.11 -8.90
N GLY A 88 -4.35 -18.01 -8.94
CA GLY A 88 -5.23 -19.04 -8.39
C GLY A 88 -4.98 -19.28 -6.90
N PRO A 89 -4.71 -20.52 -6.45
CA PRO A 89 -4.46 -20.82 -5.03
C PRO A 89 -3.00 -20.64 -4.59
N ALA A 90 -2.07 -20.44 -5.52
CA ALA A 90 -0.65 -20.40 -5.25
C ALA A 90 -0.14 -18.98 -4.98
N PHE A 91 0.94 -18.88 -4.22
CA PHE A 91 1.58 -17.64 -3.79
C PHE A 91 3.06 -17.66 -4.17
N HIS A 92 3.52 -16.58 -4.80
CA HIS A 92 4.85 -16.47 -5.36
C HIS A 92 5.51 -15.15 -4.97
N ARG A 93 6.71 -15.19 -4.41
CA ARG A 93 7.52 -13.99 -4.18
C ARG A 93 8.13 -13.56 -5.52
N ILE A 94 7.95 -12.30 -5.89
CA ILE A 94 8.49 -11.76 -7.13
C ILE A 94 9.78 -10.98 -6.84
N GLU A 95 10.80 -11.30 -7.62
CA GLU A 95 12.08 -10.59 -7.64
C GLU A 95 12.33 -9.99 -9.02
N THR A 96 12.87 -8.77 -9.03
CA THR A 96 13.18 -8.05 -10.26
C THR A 96 14.66 -7.69 -10.32
N GLU A 97 15.27 -7.85 -11.50
CA GLU A 97 16.66 -7.49 -11.76
C GLU A 97 16.74 -6.63 -13.02
N THR A 98 17.29 -5.41 -12.92
CA THR A 98 17.50 -4.56 -14.11
C THR A 98 18.68 -5.10 -14.90
N LEU A 99 18.43 -5.63 -16.10
CA LEU A 99 19.45 -6.18 -17.00
C LEU A 99 20.13 -5.09 -17.82
N ARG A 100 19.35 -4.10 -18.26
CA ARG A 100 19.80 -3.02 -19.14
C ARG A 100 19.02 -1.75 -18.85
N SER A 101 19.69 -0.61 -19.01
CA SER A 101 19.08 0.71 -18.99
C SER A 101 19.59 1.52 -20.18
N VAL A 102 18.70 2.22 -20.88
CA VAL A 102 19.05 3.05 -22.03
C VAL A 102 18.38 4.41 -21.88
N ALA A 103 19.18 5.47 -21.99
CA ALA A 103 18.66 6.83 -22.08
C ALA A 103 17.83 7.02 -23.36
N ALA A 104 16.61 7.52 -23.21
CA ALA A 104 15.69 7.84 -24.28
C ALA A 104 15.04 9.22 -24.04
N THR A 105 14.48 9.80 -25.10
CA THR A 105 13.58 10.95 -24.96
C THR A 105 12.22 10.45 -24.49
N GLY A 106 11.77 10.96 -23.35
CA GLY A 106 10.40 10.82 -22.85
C GLY A 106 9.57 12.03 -23.24
N TYR A 107 8.35 11.77 -23.71
CA TYR A 107 7.36 12.78 -24.11
C TYR A 107 6.21 12.73 -23.10
N GLU A 108 6.13 13.74 -22.24
CA GLU A 108 5.17 13.81 -21.14
C GLU A 108 3.86 14.46 -21.58
N TYR A 109 2.76 13.84 -21.20
CA TYR A 109 1.40 14.24 -21.52
C TYR A 109 0.51 14.17 -20.29
N ALA A 110 -0.18 15.26 -19.98
CA ALA A 110 -1.33 15.24 -19.10
C ALA A 110 -2.53 14.66 -19.85
N VAL A 111 -3.19 13.67 -19.25
CA VAL A 111 -4.38 13.00 -19.83
C VAL A 111 -5.60 13.34 -19.01
N GLU A 112 -6.55 14.03 -19.63
CA GLU A 112 -7.88 14.25 -19.06
C GLU A 112 -8.85 13.20 -19.61
N VAL A 113 -9.75 12.72 -18.74
CA VAL A 113 -10.81 11.76 -19.10
C VAL A 113 -12.15 12.50 -19.17
N ASP A 114 -12.72 12.57 -20.37
CA ASP A 114 -14.03 13.14 -20.63
C ASP A 114 -15.01 12.03 -21.02
N ALA A 115 -16.21 11.97 -20.41
CA ALA A 115 -17.24 11.03 -20.86
C ALA A 115 -17.72 11.38 -22.28
N VAL A 116 -17.79 10.40 -23.20
CA VAL A 116 -18.21 10.64 -24.60
C VAL A 116 -19.63 11.22 -24.69
N ASP A 117 -20.51 10.81 -23.77
CA ASP A 117 -21.90 11.29 -23.72
C ASP A 117 -22.04 12.70 -23.13
N SER A 118 -20.97 13.29 -22.60
CA SER A 118 -20.98 14.66 -22.09
C SER A 118 -21.10 15.71 -23.22
N PHE A 119 -20.81 15.32 -24.46
CA PHE A 119 -20.81 16.22 -25.61
C PHE A 119 -22.19 16.30 -26.29
N ARG A 120 -22.87 17.44 -26.11
CA ARG A 120 -24.22 17.71 -26.67
C ARG A 120 -24.32 17.61 -28.20
N SER A 121 -23.21 17.78 -28.91
CA SER A 121 -23.14 17.75 -30.38
C SER A 121 -22.47 16.50 -30.93
N GLY A 122 -22.33 15.46 -30.08
CA GLY A 122 -21.47 14.30 -30.34
C GLY A 122 -20.00 14.59 -30.00
N PRO A 123 -19.18 13.53 -29.83
CA PRO A 123 -17.78 13.70 -29.49
C PRO A 123 -17.01 14.46 -30.58
N PRO A 124 -16.00 15.25 -30.22
CA PRO A 124 -15.07 15.82 -31.19
C PRO A 124 -14.33 14.73 -31.96
N SER A 125 -13.69 15.09 -33.08
CA SER A 125 -12.85 14.16 -33.85
C SER A 125 -11.87 13.42 -32.92
N ASN A 126 -11.94 12.10 -32.97
CA ASN A 126 -11.16 11.21 -32.13
C ASN A 126 -10.61 10.06 -32.97
N VAL A 127 -9.69 9.31 -32.38
CA VAL A 127 -9.19 8.05 -32.93
C VAL A 127 -9.59 6.93 -31.98
N PRO A 128 -10.15 5.81 -32.46
CA PRO A 128 -10.39 4.64 -31.60
C PRO A 128 -9.08 4.16 -30.98
N PHE A 129 -9.08 3.79 -29.69
CA PHE A 129 -7.90 3.27 -29.01
C PHE A 129 -7.31 2.05 -29.72
N ALA A 130 -8.17 1.18 -30.28
CA ALA A 130 -7.75 0.03 -31.07
C ALA A 130 -6.96 0.39 -32.34
N ASP A 131 -7.13 1.60 -32.88
CA ASP A 131 -6.47 2.08 -34.09
C ASP A 131 -5.12 2.78 -33.81
N LEU A 132 -4.76 2.97 -32.54
CA LEU A 132 -3.43 3.45 -32.18
C LEU A 132 -2.35 2.41 -32.52
N PRO A 133 -1.12 2.83 -32.84
CA PRO A 133 0.03 1.94 -32.87
C PRO A 133 0.14 1.12 -31.57
N GLU A 134 0.60 -0.14 -31.68
CA GLU A 134 0.73 -1.03 -30.52
C GLU A 134 1.57 -0.42 -29.39
N CYS A 135 2.70 0.22 -29.75
CA CYS A 135 3.57 0.87 -28.79
C CYS A 135 2.91 2.04 -28.03
N ASP A 136 1.92 2.72 -28.65
CA ASP A 136 1.16 3.78 -27.98
C ASP A 136 0.09 3.19 -27.07
N ARG A 137 -0.58 2.11 -27.51
CA ARG A 137 -1.56 1.40 -26.68
C ARG A 137 -0.92 0.83 -25.43
N ASP A 138 0.26 0.22 -25.57
CA ASP A 138 0.97 -0.37 -24.44
C ASP A 138 1.44 0.71 -23.47
N ALA A 139 2.03 1.81 -23.96
CA ALA A 139 2.43 2.93 -23.10
C ALA A 139 1.26 3.51 -22.29
N VAL A 140 0.07 3.67 -22.90
CA VAL A 140 -1.13 4.16 -22.18
C VAL A 140 -1.60 3.14 -21.13
N ARG A 141 -1.60 1.85 -21.45
CA ARG A 141 -2.00 0.80 -20.49
C ARG A 141 -0.99 0.66 -19.35
N ASP A 142 0.29 0.78 -19.66
CA ASP A 142 1.39 0.72 -18.71
C ASP A 142 1.32 1.89 -17.72
N ALA A 143 1.06 3.10 -18.22
CA ALA A 143 0.86 4.29 -17.40
C ALA A 143 -0.33 4.17 -16.46
N LEU A 144 -1.45 3.66 -16.97
CA LEU A 144 -2.68 3.52 -16.20
C LEU A 144 -2.59 2.36 -15.18
N GLY A 145 -1.75 1.36 -15.46
CA GLY A 145 -1.59 0.13 -14.67
C GLY A 145 -2.80 -0.81 -14.77
N ASN A 146 -3.99 -0.31 -14.41
CA ASN A 146 -5.27 -1.01 -14.50
C ASN A 146 -6.23 -0.29 -15.47
N ALA A 147 -6.45 -0.90 -16.63
CA ALA A 147 -7.36 -0.40 -17.66
C ALA A 147 -8.79 -0.09 -17.19
N GLY A 148 -9.29 -0.78 -16.15
CA GLY A 148 -10.62 -0.52 -15.60
C GLY A 148 -10.77 0.86 -14.96
N LEU A 149 -9.66 1.53 -14.61
CA LEU A 149 -9.68 2.85 -13.99
C LEU A 149 -10.19 3.94 -14.92
N VAL A 150 -10.12 3.76 -16.24
CA VAL A 150 -10.65 4.74 -17.20
C VAL A 150 -12.16 4.93 -17.04
N HIS A 151 -12.86 3.90 -16.58
CA HIS A 151 -14.31 3.90 -16.34
C HIS A 151 -14.71 4.40 -14.96
N ALA A 152 -13.74 4.74 -14.11
CA ALA A 152 -14.03 5.18 -12.76
C ALA A 152 -14.68 6.57 -12.81
N PRO A 153 -15.87 6.76 -12.19
CA PRO A 153 -16.49 8.07 -12.11
C PRO A 153 -15.52 9.08 -11.48
N HIS A 154 -15.30 10.21 -12.15
CA HIS A 154 -14.38 11.25 -11.71
C HIS A 154 -12.91 10.80 -11.61
N TYR A 155 -12.47 9.87 -12.46
CA TYR A 155 -11.05 9.55 -12.52
C TYR A 155 -10.24 10.84 -12.72
N PRO A 156 -9.31 11.17 -11.81
CA PRO A 156 -8.56 12.40 -11.93
C PRO A 156 -7.68 12.35 -13.19
N PRO A 157 -7.27 13.52 -13.72
CA PRO A 157 -6.24 13.56 -14.74
C PRO A 157 -5.00 12.79 -14.29
N PHE A 158 -4.34 12.14 -15.23
CA PHE A 158 -3.15 11.33 -15.00
C PHE A 158 -2.10 11.60 -16.07
N ASP A 159 -0.84 11.31 -15.76
CA ASP A 159 0.26 11.62 -16.65
C ASP A 159 0.75 10.36 -17.39
N VAL A 160 1.00 10.52 -18.69
CA VAL A 160 1.60 9.49 -19.54
C VAL A 160 2.91 10.01 -20.11
N THR A 161 3.97 9.23 -19.97
CA THR A 161 5.26 9.45 -20.63
C THR A 161 5.44 8.38 -21.70
N PHE A 162 5.45 8.80 -22.96
CA PHE A 162 5.85 7.93 -24.07
C PHE A 162 7.37 7.93 -24.17
N ALA A 163 8.00 6.77 -24.05
CA ALA A 163 9.44 6.65 -24.24
C ALA A 163 9.78 5.29 -24.83
N TYR A 164 10.67 5.29 -25.82
CA TYR A 164 10.98 4.10 -26.60
C TYR A 164 12.50 3.88 -26.67
N ALA A 165 12.93 2.64 -26.43
CA ALA A 165 14.33 2.27 -26.51
C ALA A 165 14.89 2.33 -27.95
N SER A 166 14.03 2.15 -28.96
CA SER A 166 14.42 2.15 -30.37
C SER A 166 13.83 3.33 -31.15
N ALA A 167 14.65 3.90 -32.05
CA ALA A 167 14.21 4.96 -32.95
C ALA A 167 13.08 4.48 -33.89
N GLU A 168 13.11 3.22 -34.32
CA GLU A 168 12.08 2.62 -35.17
C GLU A 168 10.71 2.57 -34.48
N THR A 169 10.65 2.18 -33.19
CA THR A 169 9.39 2.20 -32.44
C THR A 169 8.92 3.62 -32.21
N ARG A 170 9.84 4.55 -31.91
CA ARG A 170 9.53 5.97 -31.78
C ARG A 170 8.90 6.56 -33.04
N GLU A 171 9.43 6.22 -34.22
CA GLU A 171 8.94 6.72 -35.52
C GLU A 171 7.54 6.18 -35.89
N ARG A 172 7.08 5.09 -35.24
CA ARG A 172 5.73 4.54 -35.42
C ARG A 172 4.69 5.18 -34.50
N SER A 173 5.11 5.90 -33.46
CA SER A 173 4.20 6.54 -32.50
C SER A 173 3.41 7.67 -33.14
N ARG A 174 2.15 7.83 -32.73
CA ARG A 174 1.34 9.01 -33.07
C ARG A 174 1.55 10.19 -32.14
N PHE A 175 2.15 9.97 -30.97
CA PHE A 175 2.39 10.98 -29.94
C PHE A 175 3.80 11.58 -30.01
N VAL A 176 4.63 11.16 -30.95
CA VAL A 176 6.01 11.66 -31.13
C VAL A 176 6.18 12.23 -32.54
N PRO A 177 6.73 13.45 -32.74
CA PRO A 177 7.41 14.31 -31.76
C PRO A 177 6.49 15.07 -30.80
N ALA A 178 5.29 15.46 -31.20
CA ALA A 178 4.25 16.00 -30.30
C ALA A 178 2.91 16.03 -31.03
N ASN A 179 1.83 15.59 -30.39
CA ASN A 179 0.48 15.66 -30.94
C ASN A 179 -0.49 16.20 -29.89
N ASP A 180 -0.28 17.47 -29.55
CA ASP A 180 -1.05 18.17 -28.53
C ASP A 180 -2.54 18.25 -28.87
N GLY A 181 -3.38 17.98 -27.88
CA GLY A 181 -4.84 17.96 -28.01
C GLY A 181 -5.40 16.75 -28.75
N GLN A 182 -4.58 15.71 -29.02
CA GLN A 182 -5.06 14.46 -29.59
C GLN A 182 -6.10 13.82 -28.65
N ARG A 183 -7.15 13.26 -29.26
CA ARG A 183 -8.24 12.61 -28.54
C ARG A 183 -8.36 11.14 -28.95
N VAL A 184 -8.49 10.28 -27.96
CA VAL A 184 -8.58 8.83 -28.15
C VAL A 184 -9.84 8.33 -27.45
N GLU A 185 -10.70 7.64 -28.21
CA GLU A 185 -11.88 7.00 -27.65
C GLU A 185 -11.53 5.60 -27.17
N TRP A 186 -11.76 5.32 -25.89
CA TRP A 186 -11.51 4.02 -25.28
C TRP A 186 -12.70 3.58 -24.44
N ASP A 187 -13.38 2.53 -24.89
CA ASP A 187 -14.47 1.86 -24.14
C ASP A 187 -15.61 2.80 -23.70
N GLY A 188 -15.89 3.86 -24.46
CA GLY A 188 -16.95 4.85 -24.14
C GLY A 188 -16.47 6.10 -23.42
N GLU A 189 -15.18 6.17 -23.10
CA GLU A 189 -14.51 7.33 -22.52
C GLU A 189 -13.61 8.01 -23.56
N LEU A 190 -13.39 9.32 -23.41
CA LEU A 190 -12.57 10.13 -24.31
C LEU A 190 -11.34 10.63 -23.55
N LEU A 191 -10.18 10.08 -23.90
CA LEU A 191 -8.89 10.53 -23.40
C LEU A 191 -8.40 11.73 -24.21
N ARG A 192 -8.13 12.84 -23.55
CA ARG A 192 -7.53 14.04 -24.15
C ARG A 192 -6.09 14.20 -23.68
N PHE A 193 -5.17 14.14 -24.61
CA PHE A 193 -3.73 14.24 -24.35
C PHE A 193 -3.29 15.70 -24.55
N GLY A 194 -2.76 16.32 -23.50
CA GLY A 194 -2.10 17.63 -23.54
C GLY A 194 -0.60 17.45 -23.42
N PHE A 195 0.17 17.86 -24.43
CA PHE A 195 1.63 17.75 -24.39
C PHE A 195 2.21 18.75 -23.38
N GLU A 196 3.10 18.28 -22.52
CA GLU A 196 3.71 19.12 -21.48
C GLU A 196 5.18 19.41 -21.80
N GLU A 197 6.02 18.38 -21.84
CA GLU A 197 7.45 18.55 -22.06
C GLU A 197 8.16 17.32 -22.66
N GLU A 198 9.36 17.55 -23.18
CA GLU A 198 10.33 16.51 -23.50
C GLU A 198 11.40 16.45 -22.40
N ARG A 199 11.68 15.26 -21.89
CA ARG A 199 12.74 15.04 -20.89
C ARG A 199 13.57 13.81 -21.17
N SER A 200 14.80 13.76 -20.67
CA SER A 200 15.61 12.55 -20.72
C SER A 200 15.10 11.56 -19.68
N VAL A 201 14.77 10.34 -20.12
CA VAL A 201 14.31 9.24 -19.25
C VAL A 201 15.12 7.98 -19.51
N GLU A 202 15.02 7.01 -18.62
CA GLU A 202 15.63 5.70 -18.77
C GLU A 202 14.55 4.68 -19.15
N VAL A 203 14.73 4.00 -20.28
CA VAL A 203 13.95 2.81 -20.64
C VAL A 203 14.74 1.59 -20.19
N ARG A 204 14.12 0.75 -19.36
CA ARG A 204 14.78 -0.39 -18.71
C ARG A 204 14.33 -1.69 -19.31
N THR A 205 15.26 -2.64 -19.38
CA THR A 205 14.96 -4.07 -19.56
C THR A 205 15.12 -4.73 -18.19
N VAL A 206 14.04 -5.30 -17.66
CA VAL A 206 13.99 -5.88 -16.32
C VAL A 206 13.62 -7.35 -16.42
N ALA A 207 14.44 -8.21 -15.82
CA ALA A 207 14.13 -9.62 -15.61
C ALA A 207 13.23 -9.77 -14.38
N VAL A 208 12.27 -10.69 -14.47
CA VAL A 208 11.32 -11.03 -13.41
C VAL A 208 11.47 -12.51 -13.10
N ARG A 209 11.65 -12.82 -11.81
CA ARG A 209 11.72 -14.19 -11.28
C ARG A 209 10.62 -14.37 -10.24
N ALA A 210 10.08 -15.58 -10.18
CA ALA A 210 9.08 -15.96 -9.20
C ALA A 210 9.59 -17.13 -8.36
N GLU A 211 9.59 -16.96 -7.05
CA GLU A 211 9.87 -18.02 -6.08
C GLU A 211 8.54 -18.51 -5.49
N HIS A 212 8.31 -19.81 -5.50
CA HIS A 212 7.11 -20.38 -4.87
C HIS A 212 7.17 -20.24 -3.35
N VAL A 213 6.14 -19.65 -2.75
CA VAL A 213 6.01 -19.45 -1.29
C VAL A 213 5.04 -20.47 -0.69
N ALA A 214 3.87 -20.65 -1.31
CA ALA A 214 2.83 -21.53 -0.79
C ALA A 214 1.87 -22.01 -1.88
N SER A 215 1.27 -23.18 -1.70
CA SER A 215 0.28 -23.76 -2.62
C SER A 215 -1.16 -23.53 -2.17
N SER A 216 -1.36 -22.95 -0.99
CA SER A 216 -2.68 -22.64 -0.44
C SER A 216 -2.64 -21.42 0.47
N PRO A 217 -3.80 -20.75 0.68
CA PRO A 217 -3.90 -19.63 1.61
C PRO A 217 -3.51 -19.97 3.07
N ASP A 218 -3.78 -21.20 3.54
CA ASP A 218 -3.37 -21.65 4.88
C ASP A 218 -1.86 -21.81 5.02
N GLU A 219 -1.21 -22.38 4.00
CA GLU A 219 0.25 -22.45 3.94
C GLU A 219 0.87 -21.05 3.84
N PHE A 220 0.27 -20.17 3.05
CA PHE A 220 0.73 -18.78 2.92
C PHE A 220 0.64 -18.05 4.26
N ARG A 221 -0.48 -18.14 4.98
CA ARG A 221 -0.63 -17.55 6.32
C ARG A 221 0.47 -18.01 7.27
N ARG A 222 0.82 -19.30 7.23
CA ARG A 222 1.91 -19.84 8.04
C ARG A 222 3.27 -19.26 7.64
N ALA A 223 3.58 -19.24 6.34
CA ALA A 223 4.82 -18.69 5.82
C ALA A 223 5.00 -17.21 6.22
N VAL A 224 3.96 -16.39 6.04
CA VAL A 224 3.96 -14.97 6.43
C VAL A 224 4.14 -14.82 7.94
N GLY A 225 3.43 -15.62 8.75
CA GLY A 225 3.58 -15.60 10.21
C GLY A 225 5.00 -15.94 10.65
N GLU A 226 5.62 -16.95 10.04
CA GLU A 226 7.00 -17.36 10.35
C GLU A 226 8.04 -16.30 9.94
N GLU A 227 7.83 -15.62 8.82
CA GLU A 227 8.75 -14.61 8.29
C GLU A 227 8.61 -13.24 8.98
N HIS A 228 7.37 -12.78 9.17
CA HIS A 228 7.06 -11.43 9.62
C HIS A 228 6.55 -11.35 11.06
N GLY A 229 6.28 -12.48 11.70
CA GLY A 229 5.66 -12.51 13.02
C GLY A 229 6.60 -12.75 14.20
N ARG A 230 6.04 -12.66 15.41
CA ARG A 230 6.68 -13.05 16.67
C ARG A 230 5.76 -13.98 17.45
N SER A 231 6.33 -14.94 18.18
CA SER A 231 5.56 -15.92 18.96
C SER A 231 5.68 -15.68 20.45
N PHE A 232 4.56 -15.68 21.16
CA PHE A 232 4.50 -15.78 22.62
C PHE A 232 4.21 -17.22 23.02
N ASP A 233 5.27 -18.02 23.15
CA ASP A 233 5.17 -19.38 23.64
C ASP A 233 5.16 -19.36 25.19
N ASP A 234 4.04 -19.77 25.79
CA ASP A 234 3.78 -19.81 27.24
C ASP A 234 4.13 -18.51 28.01
N PRO A 235 3.40 -17.40 27.74
CA PRO A 235 3.61 -16.18 28.50
C PRO A 235 3.23 -16.37 29.98
N GLY A 236 3.96 -15.68 30.86
CA GLY A 236 3.60 -15.57 32.28
C GLY A 236 2.19 -14.99 32.47
N PRO A 237 1.55 -15.20 33.62
CA PRO A 237 0.13 -14.89 33.83
C PRO A 237 -0.25 -13.43 33.57
N GLU A 238 0.64 -12.49 33.89
CA GLU A 238 0.43 -11.06 33.67
C GLU A 238 0.44 -10.71 32.17
N ARG A 239 1.42 -11.23 31.43
CA ARG A 239 1.49 -11.06 29.96
C ARG A 239 0.32 -11.77 29.26
N ARG A 240 -0.09 -12.93 29.77
CA ARG A 240 -1.29 -13.65 29.29
C ARG A 240 -2.53 -12.76 29.40
N ALA A 241 -2.76 -12.16 30.56
CA ALA A 241 -3.90 -11.27 30.78
C ALA A 241 -3.89 -10.03 29.86
N ILE A 242 -2.70 -9.50 29.55
CA ILE A 242 -2.53 -8.39 28.59
C ILE A 242 -2.93 -8.83 27.18
N LEU A 243 -2.41 -9.97 26.72
CA LEU A 243 -2.70 -10.51 25.38
C LEU A 243 -4.18 -10.87 25.24
N ASP A 244 -4.77 -11.52 26.24
CA ASP A 244 -6.20 -11.86 26.27
C ASP A 244 -7.07 -10.59 26.18
N ALA A 245 -6.74 -9.55 26.97
CA ALA A 245 -7.47 -8.27 26.92
C ALA A 245 -7.33 -7.57 25.55
N ALA A 246 -6.14 -7.64 24.93
CA ALA A 246 -5.89 -7.06 23.62
C ALA A 246 -6.66 -7.79 22.49
N ILE A 247 -6.91 -9.09 22.65
CA ILE A 247 -7.74 -9.90 21.73
C ILE A 247 -9.22 -9.61 21.93
N ASP A 248 -9.67 -9.58 23.19
CA ASP A 248 -11.08 -9.37 23.52
C ASP A 248 -11.59 -7.99 23.08
N SER A 249 -10.75 -6.95 23.19
CA SER A 249 -11.08 -5.60 22.73
C SER A 249 -9.83 -4.74 22.47
N GLU A 250 -9.11 -4.38 23.53
CA GLU A 250 -7.86 -3.64 23.52
C GLU A 250 -7.24 -3.70 24.92
N TYR A 251 -5.91 -3.65 25.01
CA TYR A 251 -5.19 -3.36 26.24
C TYR A 251 -4.62 -1.96 26.19
N ARG A 252 -4.77 -1.20 27.28
CA ARG A 252 -4.35 0.19 27.35
C ARG A 252 -3.59 0.47 28.65
N GLU A 253 -2.43 1.09 28.54
CA GLU A 253 -1.66 1.53 29.69
C GLU A 253 -0.98 2.88 29.43
N SER A 254 -1.10 3.80 30.39
CA SER A 254 -0.38 5.08 30.37
C SER A 254 1.04 4.89 30.91
N PRO A 255 2.04 5.61 30.38
CA PRO A 255 3.37 5.63 30.99
C PRO A 255 3.35 6.09 32.46
N PRO A 256 4.26 5.59 33.32
CA PRO A 256 5.22 4.54 33.04
C PRO A 256 4.54 3.17 32.92
N HIS A 257 4.91 2.40 31.90
CA HIS A 257 4.34 1.07 31.69
C HIS A 257 4.81 0.07 32.74
N SER A 258 3.92 -0.85 33.09
CA SER A 258 4.23 -2.03 33.90
C SER A 258 5.33 -2.86 33.22
N ASP A 259 6.16 -3.53 34.03
CA ASP A 259 7.21 -4.42 33.51
C ASP A 259 6.65 -5.49 32.56
N ALA A 260 5.43 -5.97 32.84
CA ALA A 260 4.75 -6.96 32.02
C ALA A 260 4.38 -6.41 30.64
N PHE A 261 3.83 -5.19 30.57
CA PHE A 261 3.45 -4.60 29.28
C PHE A 261 4.66 -4.12 28.50
N ALA A 262 5.66 -3.53 29.17
CA ALA A 262 6.95 -3.21 28.54
C ALA A 262 7.58 -4.45 27.90
N ALA A 263 7.54 -5.61 28.57
CA ALA A 263 8.03 -6.87 28.00
C ALA A 263 7.20 -7.41 26.83
N VAL A 264 5.90 -7.06 26.73
CA VAL A 264 5.07 -7.37 25.55
C VAL A 264 5.48 -6.46 24.39
N LEU A 265 5.59 -5.15 24.63
CA LEU A 265 6.00 -4.17 23.63
C LEU A 265 7.38 -4.52 23.06
N ASP A 266 8.37 -4.82 23.91
CA ASP A 266 9.70 -5.22 23.47
C ASP A 266 9.68 -6.49 22.60
N ALA A 267 8.81 -7.46 22.92
CA ALA A 267 8.73 -8.73 22.20
C ALA A 267 8.05 -8.58 20.82
N ILE A 268 7.13 -7.63 20.67
CA ILE A 268 6.44 -7.35 19.40
C ILE A 268 7.10 -6.24 18.60
N SER A 269 8.22 -5.70 19.05
CA SER A 269 8.89 -4.58 18.37
C SER A 269 10.14 -5.04 17.63
N THR A 270 10.36 -4.51 16.44
CA THR A 270 11.60 -4.69 15.67
C THR A 270 11.90 -3.36 14.98
N ASP A 271 13.12 -2.85 15.16
CA ASP A 271 13.57 -1.57 14.58
C ASP A 271 12.67 -0.35 14.88
N GLY A 272 11.98 -0.37 16.03
CA GLY A 272 11.07 0.71 16.45
C GLY A 272 9.67 0.64 15.85
N GLU A 273 9.32 -0.45 15.15
CA GLU A 273 7.97 -0.71 14.65
C GLU A 273 7.42 -2.01 15.24
N ALA A 274 6.10 -2.04 15.48
CA ALA A 274 5.43 -3.26 15.85
C ALA A 274 5.43 -4.25 14.67
N VAL A 275 5.78 -5.51 14.94
CA VAL A 275 5.66 -6.58 13.95
C VAL A 275 4.20 -6.72 13.54
N PRO A 276 3.92 -7.00 12.26
CA PRO A 276 2.53 -7.02 11.78
C PRO A 276 1.72 -8.20 12.33
N LEU A 277 2.39 -9.29 12.76
CA LEU A 277 1.75 -10.51 13.22
C LEU A 277 2.33 -11.02 14.55
N VAL A 278 1.45 -11.52 15.41
CA VAL A 278 1.83 -12.18 16.66
C VAL A 278 1.14 -13.54 16.75
N ARG A 279 1.90 -14.58 17.14
CA ARG A 279 1.35 -15.90 17.47
C ARG A 279 1.14 -16.01 18.97
N TYR A 280 -0.09 -16.31 19.38
CA TYR A 280 -0.45 -16.53 20.76
C TYR A 280 -1.56 -17.59 20.86
N ASP A 281 -1.46 -18.48 21.84
CA ASP A 281 -2.35 -19.63 22.03
C ASP A 281 -2.59 -20.50 20.78
N GLY A 282 -1.60 -20.57 19.89
CA GLY A 282 -1.64 -21.37 18.66
C GLY A 282 -2.22 -20.64 17.44
N ASP A 283 -2.77 -19.45 17.61
CA ASP A 283 -3.36 -18.64 16.54
C ASP A 283 -2.51 -17.40 16.22
N TRP A 284 -2.69 -16.87 15.01
CA TRP A 284 -2.03 -15.64 14.53
C TRP A 284 -2.98 -14.46 14.65
N TYR A 285 -2.45 -13.31 15.05
CA TYR A 285 -3.18 -12.04 15.21
C TYR A 285 -2.45 -10.89 14.53
N PHE A 286 -3.19 -10.02 13.86
CA PHE A 286 -2.71 -8.72 13.43
C PHE A 286 -2.47 -7.82 14.63
N THR A 287 -1.30 -7.18 14.65
CA THR A 287 -0.92 -6.28 15.73
C THR A 287 -1.25 -4.85 15.37
N HIS A 288 -2.01 -4.18 16.23
CA HIS A 288 -2.32 -2.77 16.13
C HIS A 288 -1.80 -2.09 17.38
N LEU A 289 -0.82 -1.19 17.20
CA LEU A 289 -0.20 -0.43 18.28
C LEU A 289 -0.35 1.06 17.98
N SER A 290 -0.75 1.84 18.98
CA SER A 290 -0.87 3.29 18.88
C SER A 290 -0.52 3.97 20.20
N GLY A 291 -0.12 5.24 20.13
CA GLY A 291 0.33 5.98 21.32
C GLY A 291 1.68 5.51 21.89
N TRP A 292 2.46 4.78 21.08
CA TRP A 292 3.79 4.28 21.40
C TRP A 292 4.82 5.10 20.60
N ASP A 293 5.48 6.05 21.27
CA ASP A 293 6.60 6.87 20.78
C ASP A 293 7.81 6.72 21.71
#